data_AF-A0A7C9AT03-F1
#
_entry.id   AF-A0A7C9AT03-F1
#
_cell.length_a   1.000
_cell.length_b   1.000
_cell.length_c   1.000
_cell.angle_alpha   90.00
_cell.angle_beta   90.00
_cell.angle_gamma   90.00
#
_symmetry.space_group_name_H-M   'P 1'
#
loop_
_entity.id
_entity.type
_entity.pdbx_description
1 polymer ?
#
loop_
_entity_poly.entity_id
_entity_poly.type
_entity_poly.pdbx_seq_one_letter_code
_entity_poly.pdbx_strand_id
1 'polypeptide(L)'
;LDVFVAKGQSLGRTNPNNPSDSDDYEVGGLAELNRLNNLEGKLRIKVDGKWWSESEARAANLQGKEKLTKLRIKFVGGSSRDNEMMLQGFQPNANLRELWI
;
A
#
# COMPACT_ATOMS: atom_id res chain seq x y z
N LEU A 1 -10.11 11.55 -6.72
CA LEU A 1 -9.48 11.43 -5.38
C LEU A 1 -9.22 9.95 -5.23
N ASP A 2 -8.01 9.53 -5.59
CA ASP A 2 -7.74 8.12 -5.82
C ASP A 2 -7.29 7.49 -4.50
N VAL A 3 -8.12 6.60 -3.97
CA VAL A 3 -7.88 5.89 -2.72
C VAL A 3 -7.37 4.50 -3.08
N PHE A 4 -6.13 4.20 -2.71
CA PHE A 4 -5.58 2.86 -2.86
C PHE A 4 -5.67 2.15 -1.51
N VAL A 5 -6.35 1.01 -1.48
CA VAL A 5 -6.40 0.14 -0.31
C VAL A 5 -5.51 -1.05 -0.61
N ALA A 6 -4.57 -1.36 0.29
CA ALA A 6 -3.73 -2.55 0.21
C ALA A 6 -4.12 -3.50 1.37
N LYS A 7 -4.37 -4.79 1.09
CA LYS A 7 -4.55 -5.83 2.11
C LYS A 7 -3.51 -6.89 1.82
N GLY A 8 -2.80 -7.33 2.85
CA GLY A 8 -1.82 -8.39 2.68
C GLY A 8 -2.57 -9.72 2.57
N GLN A 9 -2.14 -10.57 1.66
CA GLN A 9 -2.70 -11.92 1.57
C GLN A 9 -2.14 -12.76 2.72
N SER A 10 -3.03 -13.20 3.62
CA SER A 10 -2.75 -14.44 4.35
C SER A 10 -2.81 -15.57 3.32
N LEU A 11 -1.76 -16.40 3.22
CA LEU A 11 -1.78 -17.64 2.45
C LEU A 11 -2.76 -18.65 3.09
N GLY A 12 -4.05 -18.34 3.04
CA GLY A 12 -5.15 -19.24 3.33
C GLY A 12 -5.70 -19.73 2.00
N ARG A 13 -5.53 -21.02 1.72
CA ARG A 13 -6.14 -21.72 0.58
C ARG A 13 -7.60 -21.29 0.44
N THR A 14 -7.94 -20.56 -0.62
CA THR A 14 -9.34 -20.26 -0.93
C THR A 14 -9.97 -21.50 -1.57
N ASN A 15 -11.00 -22.03 -0.92
CA ASN A 15 -11.84 -23.10 -1.43
C ASN A 15 -12.75 -22.52 -2.53
N PRO A 16 -12.70 -23.00 -3.79
CA PRO A 16 -13.39 -22.38 -4.93
C PRO A 16 -14.93 -22.48 -4.92
N ASN A 17 -15.55 -22.97 -3.84
CA ASN A 17 -16.98 -23.32 -3.83
C ASN A 17 -17.85 -22.56 -2.81
N ASN A 18 -17.43 -21.40 -2.30
CA ASN A 18 -18.30 -20.60 -1.42
C ASN A 18 -18.49 -19.16 -1.96
N PRO A 19 -19.59 -18.86 -2.68
CA PRO A 19 -19.92 -17.51 -3.08
C PRO A 19 -20.64 -16.81 -1.92
N SER A 20 -19.89 -16.35 -0.93
CA SER A 20 -20.44 -15.45 0.09
C SER A 20 -20.28 -14.01 -0.36
N ASP A 21 -21.40 -13.43 -0.78
CA ASP A 21 -21.63 -11.99 -0.94
C ASP A 21 -20.97 -11.17 0.18
N SER A 22 -19.85 -10.57 -0.16
CA SER A 22 -19.39 -9.30 0.37
C SER A 22 -18.46 -8.76 -0.69
N ASP A 23 -18.55 -7.47 -0.99
CA ASP A 23 -17.68 -6.79 -1.97
C ASP A 23 -16.21 -7.05 -1.64
N ASP A 24 -15.68 -8.17 -2.12
CA ASP A 24 -14.28 -8.51 -2.16
C ASP A 24 -13.74 -7.65 -3.28
N TYR A 25 -13.47 -6.38 -2.96
CA TYR A 25 -12.41 -5.66 -3.63
C TYR A 25 -11.21 -6.63 -3.62
N GLU A 26 -10.86 -7.23 -4.76
CA GLU A 26 -9.59 -7.92 -4.92
C GLU A 26 -8.51 -6.89 -4.61
N VAL A 27 -8.04 -6.93 -3.36
CA VAL A 27 -7.17 -5.89 -2.85
C VAL A 27 -5.76 -6.21 -3.31
N GLY A 28 -5.24 -5.33 -4.17
CA GLY A 28 -3.95 -5.46 -4.82
C GLY A 28 -2.74 -5.40 -3.89
N GLY A 29 -1.66 -6.06 -4.33
CA GLY A 29 -0.30 -5.92 -3.80
C GLY A 29 0.17 -4.46 -3.76
N LEU A 30 0.95 -4.03 -2.75
CA LEU A 30 1.71 -2.77 -2.74
C LEU A 30 2.62 -2.71 -3.97
N ALA A 31 3.15 -3.85 -4.42
CA ALA A 31 3.88 -3.97 -5.67
C ALA A 31 3.06 -3.54 -6.92
N GLU A 32 1.73 -3.60 -6.87
CA GLU A 32 0.87 -3.15 -7.96
C GLU A 32 0.83 -1.63 -8.08
N LEU A 33 1.11 -0.88 -7.01
CA LEU A 33 1.32 0.57 -7.08
C LEU A 33 2.42 0.92 -8.09
N ASN A 34 3.41 0.04 -8.30
CA ASN A 34 4.44 0.25 -9.30
C ASN A 34 3.84 0.38 -10.72
N ARG A 35 2.78 -0.37 -11.03
CA ARG A 35 2.13 -0.33 -12.35
C ARG A 35 1.37 0.98 -12.61
N LEU A 36 1.03 1.73 -11.56
CA LEU A 36 0.25 2.96 -11.65
C LEU A 36 1.16 4.18 -11.92
N ASN A 37 1.73 4.27 -13.11
CA ASN A 37 2.72 5.31 -13.45
C ASN A 37 2.15 6.73 -13.63
N ASN A 38 0.83 6.83 -13.80
CA ASN A 38 0.15 8.11 -13.97
C ASN A 38 -0.46 8.65 -12.67
N LEU A 39 -0.07 8.10 -11.50
CA LEU A 39 -0.51 8.64 -10.21
C LEU A 39 0.04 10.06 -10.02
N GLU A 40 -0.88 11.00 -9.87
CA GLU A 40 -0.57 12.40 -9.64
C GLU A 40 -1.38 12.99 -8.48
N GLY A 41 -0.91 14.10 -7.95
CA GLY A 41 -1.61 14.79 -6.88
C GLY A 41 -1.52 14.02 -5.55
N LYS A 42 -2.61 13.34 -5.15
CA LYS A 42 -2.76 12.76 -3.81
C LYS A 42 -3.02 11.26 -3.83
N LEU A 43 -2.16 10.51 -3.15
CA LEU A 43 -2.32 9.09 -2.89
C LEU A 43 -2.61 8.86 -1.40
N ARG A 44 -3.62 8.04 -1.12
CA ARG A 44 -3.89 7.51 0.22
C ARG A 44 -3.70 6.01 0.18
N ILE A 45 -2.86 5.48 1.06
CA ILE A 45 -2.58 4.05 1.22
C ILE A 45 -3.01 3.64 2.63
N LYS A 46 -3.79 2.56 2.72
CA LYS A 46 -4.06 1.87 3.97
C LYS A 46 -3.36 0.52 3.91
N VAL A 47 -2.51 0.22 4.90
CA VAL A 47 -1.68 -1.00 4.93
C VAL A 47 -1.88 -1.70 6.27
N ASP A 48 -1.94 -3.02 6.26
CA ASP A 48 -1.90 -3.78 7.50
C ASP A 48 -0.44 -4.09 7.88
N GLY A 49 0.05 -3.52 8.99
CA GLY A 49 1.44 -3.65 9.40
C GLY A 49 1.90 -5.10 9.62
N LYS A 50 0.97 -6.05 9.80
CA LYS A 50 1.27 -7.45 10.10
C LYS A 50 1.66 -8.28 8.87
N TRP A 51 1.17 -7.92 7.69
CA TRP A 51 1.19 -8.81 6.52
C TRP A 51 2.15 -8.40 5.43
N TRP A 52 2.83 -7.27 5.60
CA TRP A 52 3.63 -6.66 4.55
C TRP A 52 5.05 -6.44 5.02
N SER A 53 5.98 -6.61 4.10
CA SER A 53 7.41 -6.46 4.34
C SER A 53 7.94 -5.13 3.81
N GLU A 54 9.11 -4.72 4.32
CA GLU A 54 9.90 -3.62 3.74
C GLU A 54 10.10 -3.80 2.21
N SER A 55 10.33 -5.03 1.76
CA SER A 55 10.52 -5.36 0.34
C SER A 55 9.28 -5.03 -0.50
N GLU A 56 8.09 -5.33 -0.01
CA GLU A 56 6.83 -4.99 -0.70
C GLU A 56 6.55 -3.49 -0.69
N ALA A 57 6.86 -2.81 0.42
CA ALA A 57 6.79 -1.35 0.49
C ALA A 57 7.73 -0.69 -0.54
N ARG A 58 8.93 -1.25 -0.73
CA ARG A 58 9.88 -0.82 -1.76
C ARG A 58 9.40 -1.13 -3.17
N ALA A 59 8.76 -2.28 -3.38
CA ALA A 59 8.17 -2.66 -4.65
C ALA A 59 7.06 -1.70 -5.10
N ALA A 60 6.43 -0.94 -4.20
CA ALA A 60 5.46 0.09 -4.56
C ALA A 60 6.05 1.25 -5.40
N ASN A 61 7.38 1.40 -5.37
CA ASN A 61 8.13 2.39 -6.16
C ASN A 61 7.56 3.82 -6.02
N LEU A 62 7.27 4.26 -4.80
CA LEU A 62 6.80 5.63 -4.56
C LEU A 62 7.88 6.68 -4.90
N GLN A 63 9.16 6.28 -4.88
CA GLN A 63 10.26 7.08 -5.38
C GLN A 63 10.10 7.43 -6.87
N GLY A 64 9.59 6.51 -7.70
CA GLY A 64 9.37 6.75 -9.13
C GLY A 64 8.10 7.56 -9.46
N LYS A 65 7.28 7.92 -8.45
CA LYS A 65 6.01 8.65 -8.67
C LYS A 65 6.22 10.16 -8.58
N GLU A 66 6.95 10.73 -9.54
CA GLU A 66 7.38 12.14 -9.53
C GLU A 66 6.23 13.17 -9.54
N LYS A 67 5.07 12.79 -10.07
CA LYS A 67 3.85 13.62 -10.12
C LYS A 67 3.02 13.58 -8.84
N LEU A 68 3.38 12.70 -7.91
CA LEU A 68 2.75 12.60 -6.61
C LEU A 68 3.26 13.74 -5.72
N THR A 69 2.34 14.54 -5.17
CA THR A 69 2.67 15.68 -4.31
C THR A 69 2.19 15.51 -2.88
N LYS A 70 1.27 14.57 -2.64
CA LYS A 70 0.71 14.30 -1.31
C LYS A 70 0.58 12.80 -1.08
N LEU A 71 1.14 12.31 0.03
CA LEU A 71 1.06 10.91 0.43
C LEU A 71 0.48 10.80 1.84
N ARG A 72 -0.55 9.97 2.00
CA ARG A 72 -1.06 9.59 3.31
C ARG A 72 -0.99 8.08 3.46
N ILE A 73 -0.24 7.62 4.44
CA ILE A 73 -0.18 6.21 4.84
C ILE A 73 -1.03 6.06 6.09
N LYS A 74 -1.74 4.95 6.22
CA LYS A 74 -2.41 4.55 7.46
C LYS A 74 -2.11 3.09 7.74
N PHE A 75 -1.38 2.83 8.80
CA PHE A 75 -1.17 1.47 9.29
C PHE A 75 -2.40 1.00 10.09
N VAL A 76 -2.86 -0.21 9.83
CA VAL A 76 -3.90 -0.88 10.60
C VAL A 76 -3.39 -2.23 11.10
N GLY A 77 -3.13 -2.37 12.40
CA GLY A 77 -2.46 -3.56 12.92
C GLY A 77 -0.94 -3.54 12.70
N GLY A 78 -0.29 -4.67 12.99
CA GLY A 78 1.18 -4.77 13.09
C GLY A 78 1.76 -4.15 14.37
N SER A 79 3.02 -4.44 14.66
CA SER A 79 3.76 -3.76 15.72
C SER A 79 4.34 -2.44 15.21
N SER A 80 4.73 -1.54 16.13
CA SER A 80 5.42 -0.30 15.76
C SER A 80 6.70 -0.56 14.96
N ARG A 81 7.38 -1.67 15.24
CA ARG A 81 8.59 -2.10 14.53
C ARG A 81 8.28 -2.49 13.08
N ASP A 82 7.19 -3.22 12.86
CA ASP A 82 6.77 -3.63 11.50
C ASP A 82 6.41 -2.40 10.66
N ASN A 83 5.71 -1.44 11.29
CA ASN A 83 5.36 -0.17 10.64
C ASN A 83 6.61 0.66 10.29
N GLU A 84 7.59 0.73 11.19
CA GLU A 84 8.85 1.43 10.95
C GLU A 84 9.65 0.82 9.79
N MET A 85 9.77 -0.52 9.75
CA MET A 85 10.42 -1.22 8.64
C MET A 85 9.74 -0.93 7.31
N MET A 86 8.40 -0.90 7.28
CA MET A 86 7.67 -0.54 6.07
C MET A 86 7.84 0.92 5.65
N LEU A 87 7.88 1.85 6.61
CA LEU A 87 8.15 3.25 6.31
C LEU A 87 9.51 3.45 5.64
N GLN A 88 10.53 2.70 6.08
CA GLN A 88 11.85 2.71 5.44
C GLN A 88 11.81 2.18 4.00
N GLY A 89 10.97 1.19 3.72
CA GLY A 89 10.79 0.62 2.38
C GLY A 89 10.11 1.57 1.40
N PHE A 90 9.16 2.39 1.85
CA PHE A 90 8.36 3.24 0.95
C PHE A 90 9.17 4.28 0.18
N GLN A 91 10.24 4.82 0.76
CA GLN A 91 11.17 5.78 0.12
C GLN A 91 10.47 6.75 -0.85
N PRO A 92 9.53 7.58 -0.38
CA PRO A 92 8.75 8.41 -1.27
C PRO A 92 9.63 9.43 -2.02
N ASN A 93 9.18 9.84 -3.21
CA ASN A 93 9.88 10.86 -4.00
C ASN A 93 9.99 12.19 -3.22
N ALA A 94 11.11 12.90 -3.39
CA ALA A 94 11.36 14.20 -2.75
C ALA A 94 10.38 15.31 -3.17
N ASN A 95 9.64 15.13 -4.27
CA ASN A 95 8.61 16.06 -4.74
C ASN A 95 7.34 16.08 -3.88
N LEU A 96 7.23 15.20 -2.88
CA LEU A 96 6.16 15.26 -1.89
C LEU A 96 6.22 16.58 -1.11
N ARG A 97 5.10 17.31 -1.16
CA ARG A 97 4.89 18.52 -0.36
C ARG A 97 4.28 18.21 0.99
N GLU A 98 3.49 17.14 1.06
CA GLU A 98 2.76 16.73 2.26
C GLU A 98 2.86 15.22 2.47
N LEU A 99 3.28 14.81 3.67
CA LEU A 99 3.33 13.43 4.13
C LEU A 99 2.56 13.30 5.45
N TRP A 100 1.65 12.33 5.52
CA TRP A 100 0.97 11.95 6.77
C TRP A 100 1.05 10.45 6.98
N ILE A 101 1.25 10.05 8.24
CA ILE A 101 1.34 8.67 8.70
C ILE A 101 0.33 8.47 9.83
#